data_AF-E1F8M0-F1
#
_entry.id   AF-E1F8M0-F1
#
_cell.length_a   1.000
_cell.length_b   1.000
_cell.length_c   1.000
_cell.angle_alpha   90.00
_cell.angle_beta   90.00
_cell.angle_gamma   90.00
#
_symmetry.space_group_name_H-M   'P 1'
#
loop_
_entity.id
_entity.type
_entity.pdbx_description
1 polymer ?
#
loop_
_entity_poly.entity_id
_entity_poly.type
_entity_poly.pdbx_seq_one_letter_code
_entity_poly.pdbx_strand_id
1 'polypeptide(L)'
;MGSGAMTAEVRASILLELARQVVSARKLGETAESLARRPLLLHRYVLRTAIDWKKIACALSEDRSRIYHWYRETHSRSILNVKMTGEDRRAIKAMIIAGVRDRSILGPDFYRRVHDRFGAKYPRQELRMTYNNALRTQDVRAALEEHGVVLPRRTY
;
A
#
# COMPACT_ATOMS: atom_id res chain seq x y z
N MET A 1 26.17 5.05 -1.42
CA MET A 1 26.19 5.04 0.06
C MET A 1 25.13 4.06 0.55
N GLY A 2 25.52 3.13 1.42
CA GLY A 2 24.82 1.86 1.63
C GLY A 2 23.35 1.98 2.00
N SER A 3 22.51 1.25 1.27
CA SER A 3 21.14 0.91 1.66
C SER A 3 21.18 -0.06 2.86
N GLY A 4 21.65 0.42 4.01
CA GLY A 4 21.51 -0.31 5.26
C GLY A 4 20.03 -0.41 5.61
N ALA A 5 19.58 -1.56 6.12
CA ALA A 5 18.22 -1.67 6.63
C ALA A 5 18.04 -0.66 7.78
N MET A 6 16.93 0.08 7.78
CA MET A 6 16.62 1.04 8.84
C MET A 6 16.54 0.31 10.19
N THR A 7 17.21 0.79 11.25
CA THR A 7 17.32 0.06 12.52
C THR A 7 15.99 0.03 13.29
N ALA A 8 15.86 -0.83 14.30
CA ALA A 8 14.64 -0.92 15.10
C ALA A 8 14.34 0.38 15.87
N GLU A 9 15.39 1.07 16.33
CA GLU A 9 15.33 2.32 17.07
C GLU A 9 14.83 3.46 16.19
N VAL A 10 15.33 3.56 14.95
CA VAL A 10 14.85 4.53 13.96
C VAL A 10 13.39 4.26 13.61
N ARG A 11 13.03 2.98 13.40
CA ARG A 11 11.63 2.58 13.14
C ARG A 11 10.71 3.00 14.29
N ALA A 12 11.08 2.76 15.54
CA ALA A 12 10.31 3.16 16.71
C ALA A 12 10.15 4.69 16.79
N SER A 13 11.23 5.42 16.51
CA SER A 13 11.23 6.90 16.52
C SER A 13 10.32 7.48 15.45
N ILE A 14 10.29 6.90 14.25
CA ILE A 14 9.35 7.28 13.19
C ILE A 14 7.90 7.11 13.64
N LEU A 15 7.57 5.98 14.27
CA LEU A 15 6.21 5.71 14.75
C LEU A 15 5.80 6.67 15.86
N LEU A 16 6.73 7.04 16.74
CA LEU A 16 6.49 8.02 17.79
C LEU A 16 6.22 9.41 17.21
N GLU A 17 7.02 9.86 16.23
CA GLU A 17 6.79 11.14 15.56
C GLU A 17 5.47 11.18 14.77
N LEU A 18 5.11 10.06 14.11
CA LEU A 18 3.80 9.92 13.48
C LEU A 18 2.67 10.03 14.50
N ALA A 19 2.81 9.36 15.65
CA ALA A 19 1.83 9.44 16.72
C ALA A 19 1.69 10.85 17.28
N ARG A 20 2.80 11.59 17.47
CA ARG A 20 2.78 13.00 17.91
C ARG A 20 1.98 13.88 16.96
N GLN A 21 2.24 13.78 15.66
CA GLN A 21 1.49 14.55 14.66
C GLN A 21 0.01 14.17 14.65
N VAL A 22 -0.31 12.88 14.76
CA VAL A 22 -1.70 12.41 14.82
C VAL A 22 -2.42 12.93 16.05
N VAL A 23 -1.85 12.77 17.25
CA VAL A 23 -2.45 13.22 18.52
C VAL A 23 -2.73 14.73 18.45
N SER A 24 -1.76 15.51 17.97
CA SER A 24 -1.89 16.95 17.82
C SER A 24 -2.98 17.34 16.81
N ALA A 25 -2.93 16.78 15.59
CA ALA A 25 -3.86 17.15 14.52
C ALA A 25 -5.30 16.69 14.79
N ARG A 26 -5.49 15.58 15.49
CA ARG A 26 -6.79 14.98 15.80
C ARG A 26 -7.31 15.34 17.19
N LYS A 27 -6.52 16.04 18.00
CA LYS A 27 -6.81 16.37 19.41
C LYS A 27 -7.23 15.13 20.22
N LEU A 28 -6.46 14.04 20.09
CA LEU A 28 -6.77 12.80 20.81
C LEU A 28 -6.46 12.98 22.30
N GLY A 29 -7.32 12.44 23.18
CA GLY A 29 -7.12 12.42 24.63
C GLY A 29 -6.11 11.38 25.13
N GLU A 30 -5.16 10.96 24.28
CA GLU A 30 -4.16 9.93 24.59
C GLU A 30 -2.74 10.40 24.21
N THR A 31 -1.73 9.79 24.82
CA THR A 31 -0.33 10.14 24.58
C THR A 31 0.21 9.52 23.28
N ALA A 32 1.21 10.17 22.67
CA ALA A 32 1.85 9.66 21.48
C ALA A 32 2.50 8.29 21.71
N GLU A 33 3.09 8.07 22.89
CA GLU A 33 3.71 6.81 23.30
C GLU A 33 2.67 5.68 23.37
N SER A 34 1.48 5.97 23.90
CA SER A 34 0.36 5.02 23.95
C SER A 34 -0.16 4.68 22.55
N LEU A 35 -0.26 5.67 21.67
CA LEU A 35 -0.69 5.46 20.30
C LEU A 35 0.34 4.67 19.49
N ALA A 36 1.63 4.97 19.63
CA ALA A 36 2.73 4.30 18.92
C ALA A 36 2.82 2.80 19.24
N ARG A 37 2.42 2.40 20.46
CA ARG A 37 2.31 0.99 20.88
C ARG A 37 1.13 0.25 20.27
N ARG A 38 0.24 0.93 19.52
CA ARG A 38 -0.93 0.34 18.86
C ARG A 38 -0.86 0.57 17.35
N PRO A 39 -0.01 -0.17 16.62
CA PRO A 39 0.35 0.15 15.24
C PRO A 39 -0.83 0.19 14.26
N LEU A 40 -1.81 -0.71 14.43
CA LEU A 40 -3.04 -0.72 13.62
C LEU A 40 -3.89 0.54 13.83
N LEU A 41 -4.04 0.98 15.08
CA LEU A 41 -4.80 2.18 15.42
C LEU A 41 -4.09 3.43 14.89
N LEU A 42 -2.78 3.53 15.14
CA LEU A 42 -1.94 4.60 14.60
C LEU A 42 -2.09 4.68 13.08
N HIS A 43 -1.99 3.54 12.38
CA HIS A 43 -2.12 3.50 10.93
C HIS A 43 -3.48 4.00 10.43
N ARG A 44 -4.58 3.63 11.08
CA ARG A 44 -5.91 4.12 10.75
C ARG A 44 -6.02 5.64 10.86
N TYR A 45 -5.36 6.26 11.85
CA TYR A 45 -5.34 7.71 11.98
C TYR A 45 -4.40 8.39 10.98
N VAL A 46 -3.23 7.80 10.73
CA VAL A 46 -2.25 8.31 9.74
C VAL A 46 -2.89 8.37 8.35
N LEU A 47 -3.69 7.37 7.95
CA LEU A 47 -4.38 7.38 6.65
C LEU A 47 -5.34 8.56 6.46
N ARG A 48 -5.84 9.15 7.56
CA ARG A 48 -6.81 10.24 7.52
C ARG A 48 -6.16 11.59 7.85
N THR A 49 -4.91 11.61 8.28
CA THR A 49 -4.24 12.83 8.79
C THR A 49 -3.20 13.29 7.79
N ALA A 50 -3.14 14.60 7.54
CA ALA A 50 -2.06 15.17 6.76
C ALA A 50 -0.76 15.08 7.58
N ILE A 51 0.13 14.19 7.17
CA ILE A 51 1.42 13.97 7.85
C ILE A 51 2.50 14.79 7.15
N ASP A 52 3.22 15.60 7.93
CA ASP A 52 4.42 16.29 7.48
C ASP A 52 5.63 15.36 7.62
N TRP A 53 5.89 14.60 6.55
CA TRP A 53 7.04 13.70 6.46
C TRP A 53 8.37 14.44 6.46
N LYS A 54 8.42 15.70 6.02
CA LYS A 54 9.65 16.49 6.00
C LYS A 54 10.05 16.84 7.44
N LYS A 55 9.08 17.23 8.27
CA LYS A 55 9.32 17.47 9.70
C LYS A 55 9.85 16.24 10.43
N ILE A 56 9.29 15.06 10.14
CA ILE A 56 9.78 13.79 10.72
C ILE A 56 11.21 13.51 10.27
N ALA A 57 11.49 13.65 8.97
CA ALA A 57 12.82 13.44 8.41
C ALA A 57 13.88 14.35 9.05
N CYS A 58 13.56 15.64 9.21
CA CYS A 58 14.42 16.59 9.90
C CYS A 58 14.64 16.24 11.38
N ALA A 59 13.58 15.83 12.09
CA ALA A 59 13.68 15.48 13.51
C ALA A 59 14.55 14.23 13.76
N LEU A 60 14.61 13.32 12.79
CA LEU A 60 15.31 12.04 12.90
C LEU A 60 16.64 12.01 12.14
N SER A 61 17.03 13.10 11.49
CA SER A 61 18.21 13.15 10.61
C SER A 61 18.24 12.02 9.57
N GLU A 62 17.08 11.69 9.02
CA GLU A 62 16.87 10.58 8.08
C GLU A 62 16.33 11.09 6.74
N ASP A 63 16.50 10.29 5.67
CA ASP A 63 15.94 10.65 4.38
C ASP A 63 14.41 10.55 4.37
N ARG A 64 13.75 11.61 3.90
CA ARG A 64 12.28 11.70 3.84
C ARG A 64 11.70 10.57 2.99
N SER A 65 12.28 10.30 1.83
CA SER A 65 11.76 9.29 0.92
C SER A 65 11.90 7.90 1.54
N ARG A 66 13.04 7.61 2.18
CA ARG A 66 13.29 6.36 2.91
C ARG A 66 12.30 6.14 4.05
N ILE A 67 12.04 7.14 4.88
CA ILE A 67 11.03 7.05 5.96
C ILE A 67 9.64 6.78 5.37
N TYR A 68 9.25 7.56 4.36
CA TYR A 68 7.95 7.43 3.72
C TYR A 68 7.75 6.04 3.11
N HIS A 69 8.74 5.56 2.33
CA HIS A 69 8.69 4.25 1.69
C HIS A 69 8.70 3.13 2.73
N TRP A 70 9.56 3.19 3.76
CA TRP A 70 9.52 2.19 4.82
C TRP A 70 8.16 2.13 5.50
N TYR A 71 7.59 3.28 5.88
CA TYR A 71 6.29 3.29 6.56
C TYR A 71 5.19 2.74 5.66
N ARG A 72 5.12 3.25 4.42
CA ARG A 72 4.07 2.89 3.47
C ARG A 72 4.21 1.48 2.95
N GLU A 73 5.42 0.96 2.82
CA GLU A 73 5.65 -0.30 2.11
C GLU A 73 6.12 -1.44 2.98
N THR A 74 6.81 -1.19 4.09
CA THR A 74 7.30 -2.25 4.98
C THR A 74 6.44 -2.33 6.23
N HIS A 75 6.35 -1.24 6.99
CA HIS A 75 5.62 -1.21 8.25
C HIS A 75 4.13 -1.46 8.05
N SER A 76 3.50 -0.74 7.11
CA SER A 76 2.07 -0.90 6.83
C SER A 76 1.71 -2.36 6.54
N ARG A 77 2.54 -3.07 5.76
CA ARG A 77 2.31 -4.48 5.42
C ARG A 77 2.42 -5.40 6.61
N SER A 78 3.42 -5.19 7.47
CA SER A 78 3.61 -6.04 8.65
C SER A 78 2.45 -5.89 9.64
N ILE A 79 1.89 -4.68 9.76
CA ILE A 79 0.82 -4.42 10.71
C ILE A 79 -0.56 -4.72 10.13
N LEU A 80 -0.75 -4.52 8.82
CA LEU A 80 -2.09 -4.57 8.25
C LEU A 80 -2.64 -5.99 8.32
N ASN A 81 -1.84 -7.05 8.17
CA ASN A 81 -2.22 -8.48 8.20
C ASN A 81 -3.55 -8.86 7.48
N VAL A 82 -4.20 -7.92 6.80
CA VAL A 82 -5.37 -8.08 5.95
C VAL A 82 -4.81 -8.69 4.68
N LYS A 83 -4.73 -10.01 4.70
CA LYS A 83 -4.49 -10.78 3.50
C LYS A 83 -5.78 -10.82 2.71
N MET A 84 -5.69 -10.49 1.43
CA MET A 84 -6.82 -10.67 0.55
C MET A 84 -7.26 -12.13 0.55
N THR A 85 -8.57 -12.36 0.69
CA THR A 85 -9.16 -13.71 0.72
C THR A 85 -8.89 -14.43 -0.60
N GLY A 86 -8.91 -15.76 -0.58
CA GLY A 86 -8.78 -16.56 -1.81
C GLY A 86 -9.90 -16.28 -2.82
N GLU A 87 -11.10 -15.97 -2.33
CA GLU A 87 -12.25 -15.58 -3.14
C GLU A 87 -12.02 -14.26 -3.87
N ASP A 88 -11.63 -13.20 -3.15
CA ASP A 88 -11.39 -11.89 -3.74
C ASP A 88 -10.20 -11.93 -4.73
N ARG A 89 -9.17 -12.74 -4.45
CA ARG A 89 -8.08 -12.99 -5.42
C ARG A 89 -8.59 -13.62 -6.72
N ARG A 90 -9.47 -14.63 -6.62
CA ARG A 90 -10.10 -15.25 -7.81
C ARG A 90 -10.97 -14.24 -8.54
N ALA A 91 -11.71 -13.39 -7.84
CA ALA A 91 -12.54 -12.36 -8.45
C ALA A 91 -11.70 -11.32 -9.21
N ILE A 92 -10.58 -10.85 -8.66
CA ILE A 92 -9.65 -9.96 -9.37
C ILE A 92 -9.09 -10.64 -10.63
N LYS A 93 -8.67 -11.91 -10.52
CA LYS A 93 -8.18 -12.69 -11.68
C LYS A 93 -9.25 -12.82 -12.76
N ALA A 94 -10.49 -13.13 -12.38
CA ALA A 94 -11.62 -13.23 -13.31
C ALA A 94 -11.91 -11.89 -14.00
N MET A 95 -11.89 -10.78 -13.26
CA MET A 95 -12.01 -9.44 -13.85
C MET A 95 -10.91 -9.19 -14.88
N ILE A 96 -9.65 -9.53 -14.57
CA ILE A 96 -8.51 -9.41 -15.50
C ILE A 96 -8.75 -10.23 -16.76
N ILE A 97 -9.10 -11.51 -16.65
CA ILE A 97 -9.34 -12.38 -17.81
C ILE A 97 -10.51 -11.86 -18.67
N ALA A 98 -11.60 -11.40 -18.05
CA ALA A 98 -12.70 -10.76 -18.77
C ALA A 98 -12.23 -9.48 -19.49
N GLY A 99 -11.41 -8.67 -18.81
CA GLY A 99 -10.79 -7.47 -19.34
C GLY A 99 -9.84 -7.71 -20.52
N VAL A 100 -9.20 -8.88 -20.56
CA VAL A 100 -8.38 -9.32 -21.70
C VAL A 100 -9.29 -9.65 -22.88
N ARG A 101 -10.35 -10.43 -22.65
CA ARG A 101 -11.32 -10.84 -23.68
C ARG A 101 -12.00 -9.65 -24.36
N ASP A 102 -12.43 -8.67 -23.58
CA ASP A 102 -13.10 -7.46 -24.09
C ASP A 102 -12.14 -6.29 -24.39
N ARG A 103 -10.82 -6.51 -24.23
CA ARG A 103 -9.73 -5.52 -24.36
C ARG A 103 -9.82 -4.30 -23.43
N SER A 104 -10.78 -4.27 -22.51
CA SER A 104 -10.94 -3.16 -21.56
C SER A 104 -9.78 -3.02 -20.57
N ILE A 105 -8.93 -4.06 -20.44
CA ILE A 105 -7.70 -4.04 -19.63
C ILE A 105 -6.65 -3.02 -20.13
N LEU A 106 -6.71 -2.64 -21.40
CA LEU A 106 -5.84 -1.62 -21.99
C LEU A 106 -6.29 -0.20 -21.62
N GLY A 107 -7.53 -0.04 -21.15
CA GLY A 107 -8.06 1.25 -20.74
C GLY A 107 -7.39 1.77 -19.46
N PRO A 108 -7.16 3.09 -19.36
CA PRO A 108 -6.52 3.70 -18.18
C PRO A 108 -7.31 3.46 -16.88
N ASP A 109 -8.59 3.17 -17.00
CA ASP A 109 -9.54 3.03 -15.90
C ASP A 109 -9.73 1.59 -15.41
N PHE A 110 -9.07 0.61 -16.03
CA PHE A 110 -9.27 -0.80 -15.64
C PHE A 110 -8.94 -1.04 -14.17
N TYR A 111 -7.78 -0.57 -13.72
CA TYR A 111 -7.39 -0.68 -12.32
C TYR A 111 -8.30 0.13 -11.40
N ARG A 112 -8.90 1.23 -11.87
CA ARG A 112 -9.87 2.00 -11.08
C ARG A 112 -11.08 1.15 -10.74
N ARG A 113 -11.62 0.35 -11.68
CA ARG A 113 -12.72 -0.58 -11.40
C ARG A 113 -12.38 -1.63 -10.34
N VAL A 114 -11.15 -2.15 -10.38
CA VAL A 114 -10.64 -3.06 -9.34
C VAL A 114 -10.56 -2.32 -7.99
N HIS A 115 -10.06 -1.08 -8.00
CA HIS A 115 -10.00 -0.24 -6.80
C HIS A 115 -11.37 0.10 -6.23
N ASP A 116 -12.36 0.43 -7.04
CA ASP A 116 -13.70 0.79 -6.58
C ASP A 116 -14.39 -0.41 -5.92
N ARG A 117 -14.18 -1.62 -6.46
CA ARG A 117 -14.75 -2.86 -5.91
C ARG A 117 -14.09 -3.32 -4.62
N PHE A 118 -12.77 -3.16 -4.48
CA PHE A 118 -11.99 -3.80 -3.42
C PHE A 118 -11.29 -2.82 -2.46
N GLY A 119 -11.15 -1.54 -2.84
CA GLY A 119 -10.39 -0.53 -2.10
C GLY A 119 -10.99 -0.13 -0.76
N ALA A 120 -12.29 -0.36 -0.56
CA ALA A 120 -12.92 -0.20 0.76
C ALA A 120 -12.57 -1.35 1.72
N LYS A 121 -12.36 -2.57 1.18
CA LYS A 121 -12.03 -3.78 1.95
C LYS A 121 -10.54 -3.92 2.22
N TYR A 122 -9.72 -3.48 1.25
CA TYR A 122 -8.30 -3.72 1.24
C TYR A 122 -7.49 -2.43 1.14
N PRO A 123 -6.38 -2.32 1.90
CA PRO A 123 -5.41 -1.27 1.69
C PRO A 123 -4.95 -1.21 0.23
N ARG A 124 -4.77 0.01 -0.30
CA ARG A 124 -4.32 0.25 -1.69
C ARG A 124 -3.12 -0.60 -2.08
N GLN A 125 -2.19 -0.82 -1.16
CA GLN A 125 -0.97 -1.59 -1.44
C GLN A 125 -1.24 -3.09 -1.62
N GLU A 126 -2.01 -3.72 -0.72
CA GLU A 126 -2.40 -5.13 -0.83
C GLU A 126 -3.16 -5.38 -2.14
N LEU A 127 -4.05 -4.45 -2.49
CA LEU A 127 -4.80 -4.51 -3.73
C LEU A 127 -3.88 -4.41 -4.96
N ARG A 128 -2.97 -3.43 -4.96
CA ARG A 128 -2.01 -3.22 -6.08
C ARG A 128 -1.07 -4.41 -6.23
N MET A 129 -0.62 -4.99 -5.13
CA MET A 129 0.20 -6.20 -5.15
C MET A 129 -0.56 -7.39 -5.72
N THR A 130 -1.75 -7.66 -5.20
CA THR A 130 -2.56 -8.80 -5.63
C THR A 130 -2.88 -8.68 -7.11
N TYR A 131 -3.27 -7.49 -7.57
CA TYR A 131 -3.47 -7.20 -8.98
C TYR A 131 -2.21 -7.50 -9.83
N ASN A 132 -1.05 -6.98 -9.42
CA ASN A 132 0.21 -7.19 -10.15
C ASN A 132 0.66 -8.66 -10.15
N ASN A 133 0.39 -9.40 -9.07
CA ASN A 133 0.70 -10.82 -9.00
C ASN A 133 -0.25 -11.62 -9.89
N ALA A 134 -1.54 -11.29 -9.91
CA ALA A 134 -2.53 -11.92 -10.78
C ALA A 134 -2.16 -11.78 -12.27
N LEU A 135 -1.68 -10.59 -12.70
CA LEU A 135 -1.19 -10.36 -14.07
C LEU A 135 -0.05 -11.29 -14.49
N ARG A 136 0.69 -11.87 -13.53
CA ARG A 136 1.83 -12.76 -13.80
C ARG A 136 1.46 -14.25 -13.73
N THR A 137 0.22 -14.58 -13.38
CA THR A 137 -0.24 -15.97 -13.30
C THR A 137 -0.37 -16.59 -14.69
N GLN A 138 -0.17 -17.91 -14.78
CA GLN A 138 -0.19 -18.65 -16.05
C GLN A 138 -1.50 -18.45 -16.83
N ASP A 139 -2.66 -18.58 -16.18
CA ASP A 139 -3.95 -18.47 -16.87
C ASP A 139 -4.18 -17.07 -17.45
N VAL A 140 -3.68 -16.01 -16.79
CA VAL A 140 -3.77 -14.65 -17.33
C VAL A 140 -2.83 -14.48 -18.51
N ARG A 141 -1.61 -15.05 -18.44
CA ARG A 141 -0.68 -15.04 -19.58
C ARG A 141 -1.26 -15.79 -20.78
N ALA A 142 -1.85 -16.96 -20.56
CA ALA A 142 -2.53 -17.72 -21.59
C ALA A 142 -3.67 -16.91 -22.23
N ALA A 143 -4.50 -16.24 -21.43
CA ALA A 143 -5.57 -15.38 -21.97
C ALA A 143 -5.02 -14.21 -22.79
N LEU A 144 -3.92 -13.57 -22.34
CA LEU A 144 -3.26 -12.48 -23.07
C LEU A 144 -2.72 -12.96 -24.43
N GLU A 145 -2.08 -14.12 -24.45
CA GLU A 145 -1.55 -14.75 -25.67
C GLU A 145 -2.68 -15.14 -26.64
N GLU A 146 -3.71 -15.84 -26.14
CA GLU A 146 -4.89 -16.26 -26.90
C GLU A 146 -5.60 -15.08 -27.59
N HIS A 147 -5.70 -13.94 -26.90
CA HIS A 147 -6.42 -12.75 -27.40
C HIS A 147 -5.49 -11.71 -28.05
N GLY A 148 -4.19 -12.00 -28.17
CA GLY A 148 -3.20 -11.10 -28.78
C GLY A 148 -3.07 -9.75 -28.05
N VAL A 149 -3.26 -9.73 -26.73
CA VAL A 149 -3.23 -8.50 -25.92
C VAL A 149 -1.84 -8.30 -25.31
N VAL A 150 -1.22 -7.15 -25.60
CA VAL A 150 0.06 -6.75 -25.02
C VAL A 150 -0.17 -5.65 -24.00
N LEU A 151 0.13 -5.92 -22.73
CA LEU A 151 0.04 -4.91 -21.69
C LEU A 151 1.21 -3.91 -21.79
N PRO A 152 0.94 -2.59 -21.67
CA PRO A 152 2.01 -1.60 -21.68
C PRO A 152 2.99 -1.85 -20.54
N ARG A 153 4.30 -1.81 -20.85
CA ARG A 153 5.34 -1.85 -19.82
C ARG A 153 5.18 -0.60 -18.96
N ARG A 154 5.13 -0.77 -17.63
CA ARG A 154 5.16 0.36 -16.70
C ARG A 154 6.50 1.09 -16.87
N THR A 155 6.47 2.29 -17.43
CA THR A 155 7.51 3.31 -17.22
C THR A 155 7.42 3.76 -15.77
N TYR A 156 8.51 3.56 -15.03
CA TYR A 156 8.67 4.03 -13.65
C TYR A 156 9.03 5.51 -13.64
#